data_AF-A0A519ID16-F1
#
_entry.id   AF-A0A519ID16-F1
#
_cell.length_a   1.000
_cell.length_b   1.000
_cell.length_c   1.000
_cell.angle_alpha   90.00
_cell.angle_beta   90.00
_cell.angle_gamma   90.00
#
_symmetry.space_group_name_H-M   'P 1'
#
loop_
_entity.id
_entity.type
_entity.pdbx_description
1 polymer ?
#
loop_
_entity_poly.entity_id
_entity_poly.type
_entity_poly.pdbx_seq_one_letter_code
_entity_poly.pdbx_strand_id
1 'polypeptide(L)'
;MHSSSAPSSWKSESRQCPRGADTPRRRDDALCVPLCLGGYALPGAHGMKLTHPERVIDTESGATKGDVAAYYEAVADRLLPELKGRPVALLRAPEGVGGEAFYQKHPGKTPFAGVRVLDPALWPGREALIEIRTLDALLGAVQMNALEFHTWNARVPKLDKPDRIVFDLDPGEGVAWADIAAGAGLIRDHLRQLGLECGLKTSGGRGLHLVVPIVARWALGTVRAFAETLVDQLADAHPERFVARSGAEHRVGRVFIDWLRNGEGATTVAAWSLRARPGLGASVPLAWDELPSLTGPTHWTWANAAERLQADPWAGLKPQSLAPAMKALDQMP
;
A
#
# COMPACT_ATOMS: atom_id res chain seq x y z
N MET A 1 -39.91 -17.29 -51.37
CA MET A 1 -40.53 -16.21 -52.15
C MET A 1 -41.32 -15.33 -51.20
N HIS A 2 -40.92 -14.05 -51.18
CA HIS A 2 -41.58 -12.85 -50.63
C HIS A 2 -41.99 -12.74 -49.16
N SER A 3 -41.60 -11.56 -48.64
CA SER A 3 -42.12 -10.76 -47.51
C SER A 3 -41.06 -10.63 -46.42
N SER A 4 -40.61 -9.47 -45.97
CA SER A 4 -41.35 -8.22 -45.78
C SER A 4 -40.41 -7.00 -45.64
N SER A 5 -40.90 -5.88 -46.18
CA SER A 5 -40.68 -4.45 -45.91
C SER A 5 -39.66 -3.96 -44.86
N ALA A 6 -38.87 -2.96 -45.29
CA ALA A 6 -38.43 -1.83 -44.45
C ALA A 6 -39.52 -0.74 -44.44
N PRO A 7 -39.54 0.18 -43.45
CA PRO A 7 -38.96 1.49 -43.76
C PRO A 7 -38.34 2.29 -42.57
N SER A 8 -37.31 3.06 -42.95
CA SER A 8 -36.98 4.47 -42.68
C SER A 8 -37.11 5.14 -41.29
N SER A 9 -36.00 5.85 -41.00
CA SER A 9 -35.87 7.22 -40.46
C SER A 9 -36.07 7.45 -38.96
N TRP A 10 -34.93 7.61 -38.28
CA TRP A 10 -34.79 8.28 -37.00
C TRP A 10 -34.65 9.79 -37.24
N LYS A 11 -35.61 10.59 -36.76
CA LYS A 11 -35.49 12.04 -36.63
C LYS A 11 -35.19 12.40 -35.19
N SER A 12 -34.14 13.19 -35.01
CA SER A 12 -33.74 13.84 -33.77
C SER A 12 -34.70 14.96 -33.39
N GLU A 13 -35.25 14.92 -32.18
CA GLU A 13 -35.96 16.06 -31.59
C GLU A 13 -35.36 16.42 -30.23
N SER A 14 -34.73 17.60 -30.23
CA SER A 14 -34.29 18.36 -29.06
C SER A 14 -35.49 18.77 -28.20
N ARG A 15 -35.52 18.38 -26.92
CA ARG A 15 -36.48 18.90 -25.96
C ARG A 15 -35.82 19.94 -25.05
N GLN A 16 -36.36 21.16 -25.14
CA GLN A 16 -36.05 22.30 -24.29
C GLN A 16 -36.61 22.11 -22.87
N CYS A 17 -35.89 22.66 -21.90
CA CYS A 17 -36.22 22.66 -20.47
C CYS A 17 -37.13 23.86 -20.13
N PRO A 18 -38.24 23.70 -19.39
CA PRO A 18 -39.04 24.84 -18.93
C PRO A 18 -38.52 25.41 -17.61
N ARG A 19 -38.61 26.74 -17.46
CA ARG A 19 -38.21 27.52 -16.29
C ARG A 19 -39.37 27.63 -15.28
N GLY A 20 -39.04 27.39 -14.01
CA GLY A 20 -39.47 28.18 -12.84
C GLY A 20 -40.88 27.97 -12.25
N ALA A 21 -40.92 27.43 -11.02
CA ALA A 21 -41.85 27.85 -9.97
C ALA A 21 -41.25 27.52 -8.58
N ASP A 22 -41.62 28.34 -7.60
CA ASP A 22 -40.93 28.65 -6.34
C ASP A 22 -41.44 27.83 -5.12
N THR A 23 -40.71 27.91 -3.99
CA THR A 23 -40.98 27.44 -2.59
C THR A 23 -40.38 26.09 -2.10
N PRO A 24 -40.12 25.90 -0.78
CA PRO A 24 -39.02 26.47 0.01
C PRO A 24 -38.11 25.42 0.71
N ARG A 25 -36.94 25.91 1.15
CA ARG A 25 -35.79 25.27 1.83
C ARG A 25 -36.11 24.10 2.79
N ARG A 26 -35.46 22.95 2.54
CA ARG A 26 -34.88 22.08 3.59
C ARG A 26 -33.38 21.94 3.33
N ARG A 27 -32.59 22.17 4.37
CA ARG A 27 -31.16 21.88 4.45
C ARG A 27 -30.99 20.36 4.42
N ASP A 28 -30.15 19.86 3.51
CA ASP A 28 -29.33 18.65 3.63
C ASP A 28 -28.45 18.55 2.38
N ASP A 29 -27.42 19.39 2.29
CA ASP A 29 -26.38 19.28 1.25
C ASP A 29 -25.32 18.27 1.72
N ALA A 30 -25.62 16.99 1.58
CA ALA A 30 -24.59 15.97 1.47
C ALA A 30 -24.03 16.05 0.04
N LEU A 31 -22.80 16.55 -0.09
CA LEU A 31 -22.01 16.55 -1.32
C LEU A 31 -21.78 15.11 -1.77
N CYS A 32 -22.73 14.59 -2.56
CA CYS A 32 -22.52 13.43 -3.40
C CYS A 32 -21.67 13.88 -4.59
N VAL A 33 -20.36 13.65 -4.53
CA VAL A 33 -19.46 13.87 -5.67
C VAL A 33 -19.57 12.65 -6.58
N PRO A 34 -20.12 12.75 -7.80
CA PRO A 34 -20.06 11.66 -8.74
C PRO A 34 -18.67 11.65 -9.36
N LEU A 35 -17.85 10.63 -9.03
CA LEU A 35 -16.62 10.33 -9.76
C LEU A 35 -16.99 9.70 -11.12
N CYS A 36 -17.41 10.53 -12.06
CA CYS A 36 -17.39 10.18 -13.47
C CYS A 36 -15.92 10.28 -13.94
N LEU A 37 -15.19 9.16 -13.87
CA LEU A 37 -13.89 9.01 -14.52
C LEU A 37 -14.10 8.90 -16.04
N GLY A 38 -14.22 10.06 -16.69
CA GLY A 38 -14.39 10.16 -18.13
C GLY A 38 -14.13 11.59 -18.61
N GLY A 39 -12.90 11.86 -19.03
CA GLY A 39 -12.51 13.11 -19.68
C GLY A 39 -11.14 13.60 -19.23
N TYR A 40 -10.10 13.27 -20.00
CA TYR A 40 -8.73 13.73 -19.78
C TYR A 40 -8.62 15.25 -19.83
N ALA A 41 -8.44 15.85 -18.66
CA ALA A 41 -7.55 16.98 -18.45
C ALA A 41 -7.20 17.02 -16.95
N LEU A 42 -5.98 16.62 -16.60
CA LEU A 42 -5.33 17.14 -15.40
C LEU A 42 -4.63 18.44 -15.83
N PRO A 43 -5.26 19.63 -15.72
CA PRO A 43 -4.48 20.85 -15.69
C PRO A 43 -3.62 20.76 -14.43
N GLY A 44 -2.33 20.52 -14.62
CA GLY A 44 -1.39 20.28 -13.52
C GLY A 44 -1.46 21.41 -12.50
N ALA A 45 -2.11 21.16 -11.36
CA ALA A 45 -2.16 22.08 -10.24
C ALA A 45 -0.77 22.31 -9.62
N HIS A 46 0.23 21.50 -10.02
CA HIS A 46 1.58 21.50 -9.48
C HIS A 46 2.70 21.58 -10.55
N GLY A 47 2.38 21.94 -11.80
CA GLY A 47 3.40 22.29 -12.81
C GLY A 47 4.22 21.13 -13.41
N MET A 48 4.01 19.88 -13.02
CA MET A 48 4.63 18.72 -13.67
C MET A 48 3.85 18.28 -14.92
N LYS A 49 4.54 18.18 -16.07
CA LYS A 49 3.98 17.61 -17.30
C LYS A 49 4.17 16.09 -17.32
N LEU A 50 3.08 15.34 -17.19
CA LEU A 50 3.08 13.89 -17.40
C LEU A 50 3.21 13.59 -18.90
N THR A 51 4.15 12.72 -19.28
CA THR A 51 4.31 12.28 -20.68
C THR A 51 3.65 10.92 -20.90
N HIS A 52 3.04 10.76 -22.08
CA HIS A 52 2.29 9.55 -22.47
C HIS A 52 1.23 9.13 -21.45
N PRO A 53 0.34 10.04 -21.00
CA PRO A 53 -0.72 9.71 -20.04
C PRO A 53 -1.61 8.55 -20.52
N GLU A 54 -1.87 8.46 -21.82
CA GLU A 54 -2.69 7.44 -22.47
C GLU A 54 -2.06 6.04 -22.50
N ARG A 55 -0.77 5.93 -22.15
CA ARG A 55 -0.05 4.65 -22.19
C ARG A 55 -0.67 3.68 -21.20
N VAL A 56 -1.14 2.54 -21.68
CA VAL A 56 -1.64 1.45 -20.86
C VAL A 56 -0.50 0.88 -20.00
N ILE A 57 -0.73 0.84 -18.69
CA ILE A 57 0.18 0.29 -17.68
C ILE A 57 -0.21 -1.14 -17.34
N ASP A 58 -1.51 -1.45 -17.30
CA ASP A 58 -2.01 -2.79 -17.02
C ASP A 58 -3.10 -3.14 -18.03
N THR A 59 -2.86 -4.17 -18.83
CA THR A 59 -3.81 -4.60 -19.87
C THR A 59 -5.06 -5.24 -19.29
N GLU A 60 -4.98 -5.82 -18.08
CA GLU A 60 -6.11 -6.50 -17.45
C GLU A 60 -7.16 -5.51 -16.94
N SER A 61 -6.72 -4.47 -16.22
CA SER A 61 -7.63 -3.42 -15.73
C SER A 61 -7.86 -2.28 -16.73
N GLY A 62 -7.05 -2.19 -17.79
CA GLY A 62 -7.07 -1.07 -18.74
C GLY A 62 -6.45 0.22 -18.18
N ALA A 63 -5.86 0.18 -16.99
CA ALA A 63 -5.30 1.36 -16.33
C ALA A 63 -4.18 1.98 -17.15
N THR A 64 -4.24 3.29 -17.31
CA THR A 64 -3.22 4.08 -18.02
C THR A 64 -2.26 4.77 -17.05
N LYS A 65 -1.18 5.34 -17.58
CA LYS A 65 -0.24 6.14 -16.79
C LYS A 65 -0.91 7.37 -16.18
N GLY A 66 -1.87 7.96 -16.89
CA GLY A 66 -2.71 9.04 -16.40
C GLY A 66 -3.54 8.62 -15.19
N ASP A 67 -4.15 7.43 -15.24
CA ASP A 67 -4.94 6.89 -14.12
C ASP A 67 -4.08 6.62 -12.89
N VAL A 68 -2.87 6.06 -13.08
CA VAL A 68 -1.91 5.85 -11.98
C VAL A 68 -1.49 7.19 -11.35
N ALA A 69 -1.25 8.22 -12.16
CA ALA A 69 -0.93 9.54 -11.65
C ALA A 69 -2.11 10.15 -10.87
N ALA A 70 -3.32 10.08 -11.42
CA ALA A 70 -4.54 10.57 -10.75
C ALA A 70 -4.81 9.83 -9.43
N TYR A 71 -4.59 8.50 -9.40
CA TYR A 71 -4.68 7.71 -8.18
C TYR A 71 -3.72 8.23 -7.11
N TYR A 72 -2.44 8.40 -7.45
CA TYR A 72 -1.43 8.86 -6.49
C TYR A 72 -1.65 10.29 -6.03
N GLU A 73 -2.18 11.16 -6.90
CA GLU A 73 -2.63 12.50 -6.51
C GLU A 73 -3.79 12.42 -5.50
N ALA A 74 -4.81 11.59 -5.77
CA ALA A 74 -5.96 11.43 -4.88
C ALA A 74 -5.60 10.90 -3.49
N VAL A 75 -4.65 9.95 -3.39
CA VAL A 75 -4.24 9.36 -2.10
C VAL A 75 -3.06 10.06 -1.44
N ALA A 76 -2.54 11.15 -2.04
CA ALA A 76 -1.30 11.80 -1.62
C ALA A 76 -1.30 12.20 -0.14
N ASP A 77 -2.42 12.74 0.35
CA ASP A 77 -2.56 13.18 1.75
C ASP A 77 -2.44 12.03 2.76
N ARG A 78 -2.74 10.78 2.33
CA ARG A 78 -2.58 9.58 3.15
C ARG A 78 -1.24 8.87 2.92
N LEU A 79 -0.74 8.87 1.69
CA LEU A 79 0.51 8.21 1.33
C LEU A 79 1.74 8.99 1.81
N LEU A 80 1.77 10.31 1.64
CA LEU A 80 2.96 11.12 1.95
C LEU A 80 3.40 11.05 3.42
N PRO A 81 2.50 10.99 4.43
CA PRO A 81 2.89 10.74 5.82
C PRO A 81 3.64 9.41 6.04
N GLU A 82 3.29 8.38 5.27
CA GLU A 82 3.99 7.09 5.29
C GLU A 82 5.40 7.20 4.71
N LEU A 83 5.58 7.98 3.63
CA LEU A 83 6.87 8.14 2.94
C LEU A 83 7.82 9.13 3.64
N LYS A 84 7.27 10.18 4.26
CA LYS A 84 8.03 11.31 4.80
C LYS A 84 9.06 10.87 5.84
N GLY A 85 10.31 11.29 5.67
CA GLY A 85 11.42 10.94 6.54
C GLY A 85 11.90 9.49 6.43
N ARG A 86 11.29 8.65 5.58
CA ARG A 86 11.74 7.27 5.35
C ARG A 86 12.51 7.18 4.04
N PRO A 87 13.66 6.49 4.03
CA PRO A 87 14.24 6.05 2.77
C PRO A 87 13.25 5.16 2.01
N VAL A 88 13.15 5.37 0.69
CA VAL A 88 12.21 4.66 -0.18
C VAL A 88 12.94 3.84 -1.25
N ALA A 89 12.42 2.64 -1.52
CA ALA A 89 12.75 1.86 -2.70
C ALA A 89 11.54 1.91 -3.65
N LEU A 90 11.78 2.29 -4.90
CA LEU A 90 10.76 2.38 -5.93
C LEU A 90 10.79 1.12 -6.78
N LEU A 91 9.66 0.47 -7.00
CA LEU A 91 9.53 -0.50 -8.09
C LEU A 91 9.05 0.25 -9.32
N ARG A 92 9.91 0.27 -10.35
CA ARG A 92 9.63 0.92 -11.63
C ARG A 92 9.34 -0.15 -12.67
N ALA A 93 8.26 0.04 -13.42
CA ALA A 93 7.81 -0.85 -14.48
C ALA A 93 7.67 -0.04 -15.79
N PRO A 94 8.78 0.19 -16.53
CA PRO A 94 8.77 1.00 -17.74
C PRO A 94 7.82 0.47 -18.81
N GLU A 95 7.72 -0.86 -18.93
CA GLU A 95 6.84 -1.54 -19.89
C GLU A 95 5.42 -1.79 -19.34
N GLY A 96 5.16 -1.42 -18.09
CA GLY A 96 3.91 -1.72 -17.40
C GLY A 96 3.94 -3.08 -16.67
N VAL A 97 2.77 -3.50 -16.20
CA VAL A 97 2.54 -4.78 -15.53
C VAL A 97 2.80 -5.93 -16.51
N GLY A 98 3.52 -6.96 -16.06
CA GLY A 98 3.87 -8.13 -16.87
C GLY A 98 5.18 -7.98 -17.66
N GLY A 99 5.69 -6.76 -17.84
CA GLY A 99 7.02 -6.50 -18.38
C GLY A 99 8.12 -6.54 -17.32
N GLU A 100 9.36 -6.22 -17.71
CA GLU A 100 10.47 -6.13 -16.77
C GLU A 100 10.28 -4.97 -15.78
N ALA A 101 10.51 -5.25 -14.51
CA ALA A 101 10.47 -4.27 -13.43
C ALA A 101 11.75 -4.32 -12.61
N PHE A 102 12.15 -3.17 -12.07
CA PHE A 102 13.36 -3.07 -11.26
C PHE A 102 13.15 -2.19 -10.03
N TYR A 103 13.93 -2.49 -8.99
CA TYR A 103 13.97 -1.68 -7.77
C TYR A 103 15.03 -0.59 -7.86
N GLN A 104 14.66 0.63 -7.51
CA GLN A 104 15.56 1.78 -7.39
C GLN A 104 15.57 2.30 -5.95
N LYS A 105 16.72 2.17 -5.27
CA LYS A 105 16.96 2.70 -3.91
C LYS A 105 17.80 3.98 -3.88
N HIS A 106 18.45 4.29 -4.99
CA HIS A 106 19.46 5.33 -5.13
C HIS A 106 19.03 6.35 -6.20
N PRO A 107 19.52 7.60 -6.16
CA PRO A 107 19.11 8.63 -7.11
C PRO A 107 19.44 8.30 -8.57
N GLY A 108 20.37 7.38 -8.81
CA GLY A 108 20.93 7.14 -10.14
C GLY A 108 21.79 8.31 -10.60
N LYS A 109 22.09 8.37 -11.90
CA LYS A 109 22.92 9.44 -12.47
C LYS A 109 22.28 10.82 -12.40
N THR A 110 20.95 10.87 -12.57
CA THR A 110 20.17 12.11 -12.55
C THR A 110 18.95 11.88 -11.66
N PRO A 111 18.89 12.52 -10.48
CA PRO A 111 17.70 12.49 -9.64
C PRO A 111 16.48 13.03 -10.39
N PHE A 112 15.33 12.38 -10.23
CA PHE A 112 14.08 12.87 -10.81
C PHE A 112 13.55 14.09 -10.04
N ALA A 113 12.63 14.84 -10.67
CA ALA A 113 12.12 16.08 -10.11
C ALA A 113 11.53 15.87 -8.69
N GLY A 114 11.91 16.74 -7.76
CA GLY A 114 11.40 16.76 -6.38
C GLY A 114 11.99 15.70 -5.44
N VAL A 115 12.69 14.68 -5.95
CA VAL A 115 13.27 13.65 -5.07
C VAL A 115 14.30 14.25 -4.14
N ARG A 116 14.23 13.89 -2.86
CA ARG A 116 15.27 14.27 -1.91
C ARG A 116 16.32 13.18 -1.87
N VAL A 117 17.55 13.53 -2.22
CA VAL A 117 18.72 12.69 -1.97
C VAL A 117 19.13 12.86 -0.52
N LEU A 118 19.24 11.75 0.21
CA LEU A 118 19.64 11.74 1.61
C LEU A 118 21.16 11.80 1.75
N ASP A 119 21.62 12.28 2.90
CA ASP A 119 23.05 12.32 3.23
C ASP A 119 23.64 10.88 3.18
N PRO A 120 24.68 10.61 2.38
CA PRO A 120 25.36 9.31 2.34
C PRO A 120 25.86 8.83 3.72
N ALA A 121 26.14 9.74 4.65
CA ALA A 121 26.55 9.40 6.01
C ALA A 121 25.46 8.65 6.80
N LEU A 122 24.20 8.70 6.36
CA LEU A 122 23.10 7.92 6.94
C LEU A 122 23.23 6.42 6.64
N TRP A 123 23.98 6.04 5.59
CA TRP A 123 24.25 4.65 5.26
C TRP A 123 25.70 4.45 4.80
N PRO A 124 26.67 4.49 5.74
CA PRO A 124 28.09 4.52 5.41
C PRO A 124 28.55 3.35 4.54
N GLY A 125 29.45 3.64 3.60
CA GLY A 125 30.00 2.64 2.67
C GLY A 125 29.06 2.25 1.52
N ARG A 126 27.93 2.95 1.35
CA ARG A 126 26.93 2.70 0.31
C ARG A 126 26.51 3.98 -0.39
N GLU A 127 25.83 3.84 -1.52
CA GLU A 127 25.28 4.98 -2.25
C GLU A 127 24.15 5.68 -1.47
N ALA A 128 23.99 6.98 -1.73
CA ALA A 128 22.95 7.80 -1.14
C ALA A 128 21.55 7.21 -1.37
N LEU A 129 20.71 7.28 -0.35
CA LEU A 129 19.31 6.87 -0.42
C LEU A 129 18.43 8.01 -0.93
N ILE A 130 17.20 7.69 -1.32
CA ILE A 130 16.18 8.68 -1.72
C ILE A 130 14.99 8.72 -0.76
N GLU A 131 14.37 9.88 -0.65
CA GLU A 131 13.14 10.14 0.12
C GLU A 131 12.12 10.86 -0.79
N ILE A 132 10.85 10.47 -0.67
CA ILE A 132 9.70 11.16 -1.28
C ILE A 132 8.85 11.78 -0.17
N ARG A 133 8.68 13.10 -0.19
CA ARG A 133 8.00 13.85 0.89
C ARG A 133 7.04 14.93 0.42
N THR A 134 6.84 15.03 -0.89
CA THR A 134 6.00 16.05 -1.55
C THR A 134 5.25 15.41 -2.70
N LEU A 135 4.11 15.97 -3.07
CA LEU A 135 3.34 15.54 -4.25
C LEU A 135 4.18 15.60 -5.53
N ASP A 136 4.97 16.65 -5.74
CA ASP A 136 5.84 16.77 -6.92
C ASP A 136 6.82 15.59 -7.05
N ALA A 137 7.49 15.23 -5.95
CA ALA A 137 8.38 14.07 -5.92
C ALA A 137 7.63 12.75 -6.18
N LEU A 138 6.41 12.60 -5.66
CA LEU A 138 5.59 11.41 -5.86
C LEU A 138 5.18 11.27 -7.33
N LEU A 139 4.61 12.32 -7.92
CA LEU A 139 4.25 12.34 -9.34
C LEU A 139 5.49 12.27 -10.25
N GLY A 140 6.63 12.78 -9.80
CA GLY A 140 7.92 12.65 -10.49
C GLY A 140 8.39 11.21 -10.58
N ALA A 141 8.21 10.44 -9.51
CA ALA A 141 8.47 9.01 -9.53
C ALA A 141 7.49 8.28 -10.48
N VAL A 142 6.20 8.62 -10.46
CA VAL A 142 5.19 8.05 -11.38
C VAL A 142 5.49 8.39 -12.84
N GLN A 143 5.92 9.63 -13.13
CA GLN A 143 6.38 10.05 -14.45
C GLN A 143 7.55 9.17 -14.93
N MET A 144 8.40 8.72 -14.01
CA MET A 144 9.50 7.78 -14.23
C MET A 144 9.05 6.30 -14.18
N ASN A 145 7.74 6.03 -14.25
CA ASN A 145 7.09 4.72 -14.24
C ASN A 145 7.23 3.95 -12.91
N ALA A 146 7.35 4.65 -11.79
CA ALA A 146 7.22 4.01 -10.47
C ALA A 146 5.76 3.60 -10.23
N LEU A 147 5.55 2.33 -9.88
CA LEU A 147 4.25 1.79 -9.51
C LEU A 147 4.16 1.46 -8.03
N GLU A 148 5.27 1.04 -7.40
CA GLU A 148 5.27 0.72 -5.97
C GLU A 148 6.28 1.58 -5.18
N PHE A 149 5.86 1.97 -3.98
CA PHE A 149 6.66 2.72 -3.03
C PHE A 149 6.87 1.88 -1.77
N HIS A 150 8.12 1.49 -1.51
CA HIS A 150 8.48 0.64 -0.39
C HIS A 150 9.34 1.41 0.60
N THR A 151 8.98 1.41 1.88
CA THR A 151 9.64 2.24 2.90
C THR A 151 10.41 1.40 3.90
N TRP A 152 11.52 1.95 4.39
CA TRP A 152 12.25 1.41 5.53
C TRP A 152 11.42 1.51 6.82
N ASN A 153 11.73 0.65 7.80
CA ASN A 153 11.11 0.69 9.12
C ASN A 153 11.71 1.75 10.08
N ALA A 154 12.62 2.59 9.59
CA ALA A 154 13.25 3.68 10.33
C ALA A 154 13.09 5.01 9.58
N ARG A 155 13.29 6.11 10.31
CA ARG A 155 13.27 7.48 9.77
C ARG A 155 14.60 8.18 9.97
N VAL A 156 14.93 9.08 9.05
CA VAL A 156 16.07 9.99 9.22
C VAL A 156 15.85 10.90 10.44
N PRO A 157 16.91 11.24 11.19
CA PRO A 157 18.32 10.92 10.94
C PRO A 157 18.79 9.59 11.57
N LYS A 158 17.93 8.78 12.19
CA LYS A 158 18.33 7.59 12.97
C LYS A 158 17.86 6.30 12.28
N LEU A 159 18.53 5.91 11.20
CA LEU A 159 18.19 4.71 10.43
C LEU A 159 18.47 3.40 11.18
N ASP A 160 19.32 3.44 12.21
CA ASP A 160 19.66 2.33 13.09
C ASP A 160 18.61 2.09 14.20
N LYS A 161 17.58 2.94 14.30
CA LYS A 161 16.52 2.86 15.31
C LYS A 161 15.14 2.84 14.67
N PRO A 162 14.60 1.65 14.35
CA PRO A 162 13.28 1.51 13.77
C PRO A 162 12.18 2.14 14.64
N ASP A 163 11.18 2.73 13.99
CA ASP A 163 9.96 3.27 14.62
C ASP A 163 8.73 2.38 14.38
N ARG A 164 8.91 1.25 13.70
CA ARG A 164 7.88 0.22 13.52
C ARG A 164 8.48 -1.18 13.32
N ILE A 165 7.66 -2.19 13.59
CA ILE A 165 7.89 -3.60 13.24
C ILE A 165 6.83 -3.99 12.20
N VAL A 166 7.21 -4.80 11.22
CA VAL A 166 6.29 -5.33 10.21
C VAL A 166 6.32 -6.85 10.24
N PHE A 167 5.14 -7.47 10.25
CA PHE A 167 4.95 -8.90 9.98
C PHE A 167 4.21 -9.02 8.65
N ASP A 168 4.87 -9.60 7.65
CA ASP A 168 4.33 -9.80 6.30
C ASP A 168 3.87 -11.26 6.16
N LEU A 169 2.56 -11.47 6.04
CA LEU A 169 1.97 -12.80 5.95
C LEU A 169 1.99 -13.26 4.51
N ASP A 170 2.94 -14.13 4.18
CA ASP A 170 3.16 -14.66 2.85
C ASP A 170 2.56 -16.08 2.74
N PRO A 171 1.37 -16.24 2.14
CA PRO A 171 0.77 -17.56 1.99
C PRO A 171 1.59 -18.43 1.03
N GLY A 172 1.77 -19.69 1.41
CA GLY A 172 2.20 -20.72 0.49
C GLY A 172 1.08 -21.21 -0.42
N GLU A 173 1.45 -22.13 -1.30
CA GLU A 173 0.48 -22.76 -2.20
C GLU A 173 -0.60 -23.50 -1.42
N GLY A 174 -1.85 -23.37 -1.87
CA GLY A 174 -3.01 -24.04 -1.27
C GLY A 174 -3.62 -23.35 -0.04
N VAL A 175 -3.05 -22.24 0.44
CA VAL A 175 -3.61 -21.50 1.59
C VAL A 175 -4.78 -20.61 1.13
N ALA A 176 -5.95 -20.80 1.74
CA ALA A 176 -7.12 -19.99 1.44
C ALA A 176 -7.06 -18.61 2.14
N TRP A 177 -7.77 -17.62 1.59
CA TRP A 177 -7.85 -16.28 2.17
C TRP A 177 -8.32 -16.28 3.63
N ALA A 178 -9.31 -17.12 3.96
CA ALA A 178 -9.81 -17.26 5.33
C ALA A 178 -8.71 -17.69 6.31
N ASP A 179 -7.78 -18.55 5.89
CA ASP A 179 -6.66 -18.99 6.71
C ASP A 179 -5.62 -17.89 6.92
N ILE A 180 -5.39 -17.05 5.90
CA ILE A 180 -4.52 -15.86 6.00
C ILE A 180 -5.13 -14.87 7.00
N ALA A 181 -6.43 -14.61 6.90
CA ALA A 181 -7.14 -13.70 7.79
C ALA A 181 -7.16 -14.22 9.24
N ALA A 182 -7.43 -15.51 9.44
CA ALA A 182 -7.34 -16.16 10.74
C ALA A 182 -5.92 -16.09 11.32
N GLY A 183 -4.90 -16.31 10.47
CA GLY A 183 -3.50 -16.20 10.85
C GLY A 183 -3.11 -14.78 11.31
N ALA A 184 -3.59 -13.74 10.61
CA ALA A 184 -3.41 -12.36 11.05
C ALA A 184 -4.03 -12.10 12.44
N GLY A 185 -5.19 -12.71 12.73
CA GLY A 185 -5.82 -12.67 14.05
C GLY A 185 -4.94 -13.27 15.14
N LEU A 186 -4.34 -14.44 14.90
CA LEU A 186 -3.44 -15.10 15.87
C LEU A 186 -2.22 -14.23 16.20
N ILE A 187 -1.60 -13.60 15.19
CA ILE A 187 -0.44 -12.71 15.41
C ILE A 187 -0.88 -11.49 16.24
N ARG A 188 -2.04 -10.90 15.93
CA ARG A 188 -2.60 -9.77 16.69
C ARG A 188 -2.84 -10.15 18.15
N ASP A 189 -3.43 -11.31 18.41
CA ASP A 189 -3.74 -11.76 19.76
C ASP A 189 -2.47 -12.01 20.57
N HIS A 190 -1.45 -12.60 19.95
CA HIS A 190 -0.14 -12.79 20.57
C HIS A 190 0.56 -11.44 20.85
N LEU A 191 0.52 -10.48 19.92
CA LEU A 191 1.01 -9.11 20.18
C LEU A 191 0.27 -8.45 21.35
N ARG A 192 -1.04 -8.65 21.48
CA ARG A 192 -1.85 -8.12 22.59
C ARG A 192 -1.50 -8.74 23.93
N GLN A 193 -1.17 -10.02 23.97
CA GLN A 193 -0.65 -10.68 25.18
C GLN A 193 0.66 -10.03 25.65
N LEU A 194 1.46 -9.53 24.72
CA LEU A 194 2.69 -8.76 24.99
C LEU A 194 2.43 -7.26 25.28
N GLY A 195 1.17 -6.82 25.28
CA GLY A 195 0.78 -5.43 25.49
C GLY A 195 1.03 -4.50 24.29
N LEU A 196 1.07 -5.06 23.07
CA LEU A 196 1.26 -4.31 21.84
C LEU A 196 -0.01 -4.34 20.97
N GLU A 197 -0.42 -3.16 20.50
CA GLU A 197 -1.40 -2.99 19.44
C GLU A 197 -0.72 -2.88 18.07
N CYS A 198 -1.42 -3.30 17.02
CA CYS A 198 -0.94 -3.25 15.66
C CYS A 198 -2.03 -2.78 14.68
N GLY A 199 -1.58 -2.10 13.63
CA GLY A 199 -2.39 -1.78 12.46
C GLY A 199 -2.36 -2.93 11.47
N LEU A 200 -3.46 -3.11 10.74
CA LEU A 200 -3.59 -4.10 9.67
C LEU A 200 -3.70 -3.38 8.32
N LYS A 201 -3.10 -3.94 7.27
CA LYS A 201 -3.37 -3.54 5.89
C LYS A 201 -3.36 -4.72 4.93
N THR A 202 -4.13 -4.63 3.86
CA THR A 202 -3.92 -5.53 2.72
C THR A 202 -2.52 -5.32 2.15
N SER A 203 -1.89 -6.37 1.62
CA SER A 203 -0.65 -6.19 0.86
C SER A 203 -0.88 -5.61 -0.53
N GLY A 204 -2.10 -5.71 -1.08
CA GLY A 204 -2.39 -5.49 -2.50
C GLY A 204 -1.81 -6.59 -3.40
N GLY A 205 -1.22 -7.63 -2.81
CA GLY A 205 -0.59 -8.76 -3.49
C GLY A 205 -1.27 -10.07 -3.11
N ARG A 206 -0.63 -10.89 -2.27
CA ARG A 206 -1.16 -12.20 -1.87
C ARG A 206 -1.56 -12.29 -0.40
N GLY A 207 -1.08 -11.39 0.44
CA GLY A 207 -1.18 -11.50 1.89
C GLY A 207 -1.64 -10.24 2.61
N LEU A 208 -1.34 -10.21 3.91
CA LEU A 208 -1.63 -9.11 4.84
C LEU A 208 -0.32 -8.60 5.46
N HIS A 209 -0.30 -7.34 5.86
CA HIS A 209 0.76 -6.81 6.70
C HIS A 209 0.19 -6.35 8.03
N LEU A 210 0.83 -6.76 9.13
CA LEU A 210 0.63 -6.16 10.43
C LEU A 210 1.79 -5.19 10.70
N VAL A 211 1.47 -4.01 11.19
CA VAL A 211 2.44 -2.96 11.51
C VAL A 211 2.30 -2.58 12.97
N VAL A 212 3.40 -2.70 13.73
CA VAL A 212 3.46 -2.34 15.16
C VAL A 212 4.28 -1.06 15.30
N PRO A 213 3.68 0.10 15.56
CA PRO A 213 4.43 1.32 15.82
C PRO A 213 5.12 1.24 17.18
N ILE A 214 6.42 1.54 17.20
CA ILE A 214 7.25 1.50 18.40
C ILE A 214 7.98 2.83 18.59
N VAL A 215 8.33 3.13 19.83
CA VAL A 215 9.23 4.27 20.13
C VAL A 215 10.61 3.95 19.55
N ALA A 216 11.13 4.84 18.70
CA ALA A 216 12.42 4.73 18.02
C ALA A 216 13.63 4.88 18.98
N ARG A 217 13.78 3.90 19.87
CA ARG A 217 14.78 3.86 20.94
C ARG A 217 15.77 2.72 20.77
N TRP A 218 15.28 1.57 20.37
CA TRP A 218 16.04 0.32 20.30
C TRP A 218 16.85 0.24 19.01
N ALA A 219 18.02 -0.40 19.10
CA ALA A 219 18.84 -0.69 17.94
C ALA A 219 18.11 -1.69 17.03
N LEU A 220 18.32 -1.56 15.72
CA LEU A 220 17.77 -2.43 14.69
C LEU A 220 17.90 -3.92 15.03
N GLY A 221 19.08 -4.36 15.48
CA GLY A 221 19.33 -5.76 15.86
C GLY A 221 18.40 -6.26 16.96
N THR A 222 18.12 -5.42 17.97
CA THR A 222 17.18 -5.74 19.05
C THR A 222 15.75 -5.85 18.55
N VAL A 223 15.31 -4.91 17.70
CA VAL A 223 13.96 -4.93 17.12
C VAL A 223 13.76 -6.14 16.21
N ARG A 224 14.77 -6.47 15.41
CA ARG A 224 14.77 -7.65 14.54
C ARG A 224 14.71 -8.95 15.35
N ALA A 225 15.55 -9.09 16.38
CA ALA A 225 15.55 -10.27 17.24
C ALA A 225 14.20 -10.47 17.94
N PHE A 226 13.58 -9.39 18.44
CA PHE A 226 12.23 -9.45 19.00
C PHE A 226 11.21 -9.97 17.98
N ALA A 227 11.24 -9.48 16.74
CA ALA A 227 10.33 -9.93 15.69
C ALA A 227 10.55 -11.41 15.31
N GLU A 228 11.81 -11.85 15.25
CA GLU A 228 12.20 -13.25 14.99
C GLU A 228 11.70 -14.17 16.10
N THR A 229 12.02 -13.89 17.37
CA THR A 229 11.58 -14.70 18.52
C THR A 229 10.06 -14.80 18.63
N LEU A 230 9.34 -13.71 18.38
CA LEU A 230 7.88 -13.72 18.36
C LEU A 230 7.33 -14.66 17.27
N VAL A 231 7.91 -14.61 16.06
CA VAL A 231 7.49 -15.49 14.97
C VAL A 231 7.83 -16.95 15.25
N ASP A 232 9.00 -17.23 15.84
CA ASP A 232 9.39 -18.58 16.23
C ASP A 232 8.39 -19.17 17.24
N GLN A 233 8.04 -18.43 18.30
CA GLN A 233 7.03 -18.86 19.27
C GLN A 233 5.66 -19.12 18.64
N LEU A 234 5.21 -18.25 17.72
CA LEU A 234 3.96 -18.45 16.99
C LEU A 234 4.01 -19.67 16.06
N ALA A 235 5.14 -19.91 15.39
CA ALA A 235 5.32 -21.05 14.51
C ALA A 235 5.38 -22.37 15.30
N ASP A 236 5.96 -22.35 16.51
CA ASP A 236 6.00 -23.50 17.41
C ASP A 236 4.63 -23.79 18.04
N ALA A 237 3.85 -22.74 18.37
CA ALA A 237 2.50 -22.89 18.92
C ALA A 237 1.46 -23.32 17.87
N HIS A 238 1.66 -22.95 16.59
CA HIS A 238 0.75 -23.26 15.49
C HIS A 238 1.49 -23.80 14.24
N PRO A 239 2.22 -24.92 14.35
CA PRO A 239 3.07 -25.44 13.27
C PRO A 239 2.30 -25.93 12.04
N GLU A 240 1.00 -26.19 12.21
CA GLU A 240 0.05 -26.53 11.14
C GLU A 240 -0.36 -25.29 10.32
N ARG A 241 -0.19 -24.08 10.85
CA ARG A 241 -0.56 -22.82 10.20
C ARG A 241 0.64 -22.01 9.75
N PHE A 242 1.70 -21.99 10.54
CA PHE A 242 2.81 -21.08 10.34
C PHE A 242 4.13 -21.79 10.09
N VAL A 243 5.03 -21.04 9.47
CA VAL A 243 6.43 -21.39 9.31
C VAL A 243 7.26 -20.12 9.50
N ALA A 244 8.39 -20.25 10.21
CA ALA A 244 9.33 -19.16 10.48
C ALA A 244 10.52 -19.11 9.49
N ARG A 245 10.62 -20.09 8.59
CA ARG A 245 11.71 -20.22 7.59
C ARG A 245 11.26 -19.77 6.21
N SER A 246 12.10 -18.98 5.54
CA SER A 246 11.90 -18.58 4.15
C SER A 246 12.10 -19.76 3.20
N GLY A 247 11.30 -19.85 2.14
CA GLY A 247 11.38 -20.89 1.12
C GLY A 247 9.98 -21.33 0.71
N ALA A 248 9.73 -21.51 -0.60
CA ALA A 248 8.40 -21.90 -1.07
C ALA A 248 8.03 -23.32 -0.62
N GLU A 249 9.02 -24.21 -0.64
CA GLU A 249 8.97 -25.60 -0.19
C GLU A 249 8.60 -25.75 1.28
N HIS A 250 8.92 -24.75 2.12
CA HIS A 250 8.66 -24.82 3.55
C HIS A 250 7.25 -24.41 3.93
N ARG A 251 6.48 -23.81 3.00
CA ARG A 251 5.18 -23.19 3.30
C ARG A 251 3.99 -23.76 2.56
N VAL A 252 4.11 -24.91 1.89
CA VAL A 252 2.92 -25.56 1.27
C VAL A 252 1.84 -25.79 2.33
N GLY A 253 0.64 -25.28 2.08
CA GLY A 253 -0.49 -25.31 3.04
C GLY A 253 -0.33 -24.43 4.29
N ARG A 254 0.71 -23.60 4.37
CA ARG A 254 1.02 -22.76 5.55
C ARG A 254 1.35 -21.31 5.17
N VAL A 255 1.30 -20.43 6.15
CA VAL A 255 1.67 -19.02 6.02
C VAL A 255 3.07 -18.80 6.57
N PHE A 256 3.96 -18.25 5.75
CA PHE A 256 5.24 -17.73 6.23
C PHE A 256 5.01 -16.36 6.85
N ILE A 257 5.37 -16.19 8.12
CA ILE A 257 5.36 -14.86 8.76
C ILE A 257 6.73 -14.23 8.49
N ASP A 258 6.83 -13.43 7.43
CA ASP A 258 8.07 -12.80 7.01
C ASP A 258 8.44 -11.65 7.95
N TRP A 259 9.33 -11.96 8.90
CA TRP A 259 9.97 -11.01 9.81
C TRP A 259 11.26 -10.41 9.24
N LEU A 260 11.76 -10.90 8.09
CA LEU A 260 13.00 -10.41 7.46
C LEU A 260 12.87 -8.96 6.98
N ARG A 261 11.62 -8.48 6.83
CA ARG A 261 11.28 -7.07 6.57
C ARG A 261 11.79 -6.10 7.63
N ASN A 262 12.22 -6.61 8.79
CA ASN A 262 12.77 -5.83 9.90
C ASN A 262 14.31 -5.75 9.89
N GLY A 263 14.95 -6.23 8.82
CA GLY A 263 16.40 -6.13 8.61
C GLY A 263 16.89 -4.77 8.09
N GLU A 264 18.21 -4.60 8.06
CA GLU A 264 18.84 -3.37 7.55
C GLU A 264 18.55 -3.19 6.05
N GLY A 265 18.05 -2.02 5.67
CA GLY A 265 17.73 -1.71 4.28
C GLY A 265 16.60 -2.53 3.66
N ALA A 266 15.92 -3.36 4.47
CA ALA A 266 14.69 -4.03 4.11
C ALA A 266 13.54 -3.01 4.02
N THR A 267 12.57 -3.32 3.17
CA THR A 267 11.46 -2.42 2.89
C THR A 267 10.14 -3.18 2.79
N THR A 268 9.07 -2.48 3.14
CA THR A 268 7.69 -2.94 2.96
C THR A 268 6.92 -1.92 2.14
N VAL A 269 6.03 -2.38 1.27
CA VAL A 269 5.14 -1.51 0.50
C VAL A 269 4.37 -0.58 1.44
N ALA A 270 4.39 0.72 1.15
CA ALA A 270 3.70 1.73 1.93
C ALA A 270 2.18 1.54 1.84
N ALA A 271 1.45 1.94 2.88
CA ALA A 271 0.01 2.06 2.76
C ALA A 271 -0.33 3.05 1.64
N TRP A 272 -1.38 2.76 0.87
CA TRP A 272 -1.82 3.46 -0.34
C TRP A 272 -0.90 3.35 -1.55
N SER A 273 0.16 2.54 -1.50
CA SER A 273 0.92 2.19 -2.70
C SER A 273 0.20 1.10 -3.50
N LEU A 274 0.18 1.26 -4.83
CA LEU A 274 -0.19 0.23 -5.78
C LEU A 274 0.86 -0.89 -5.81
N ARG A 275 0.45 -2.02 -6.40
CA ARG A 275 1.27 -3.19 -6.71
C ARG A 275 1.35 -3.38 -8.22
N ALA A 276 2.55 -3.62 -8.74
CA ALA A 276 2.81 -3.90 -10.15
C ALA A 276 2.41 -5.34 -10.50
N ARG A 277 1.12 -5.63 -10.35
CA ARG A 277 0.48 -6.93 -10.61
C ARG A 277 -0.81 -6.68 -11.40
N PRO A 278 -1.33 -7.68 -12.13
CA PRO A 278 -2.58 -7.51 -12.86
C PRO A 278 -3.70 -7.05 -11.93
N GLY A 279 -4.48 -6.06 -12.39
CA GLY A 279 -5.50 -5.38 -11.60
C GLY A 279 -5.00 -4.21 -10.73
N LEU A 280 -3.68 -3.98 -10.65
CA LEU A 280 -3.03 -2.93 -9.82
C LEU A 280 -3.63 -2.84 -8.41
N GLY A 281 -3.55 -3.95 -7.66
CA GLY A 281 -3.98 -4.00 -6.26
C GLY A 281 -3.30 -2.93 -5.40
N ALA A 282 -4.01 -2.40 -4.41
CA ALA A 282 -3.51 -1.38 -3.49
C ALA A 282 -3.28 -1.94 -2.08
N SER A 283 -2.23 -1.49 -1.40
CA SER A 283 -2.01 -1.81 0.01
C SER A 283 -2.81 -0.85 0.89
N VAL A 284 -3.96 -1.27 1.39
CA VAL A 284 -4.91 -0.36 2.06
C VAL A 284 -4.99 -0.67 3.56
N PRO A 285 -4.81 0.34 4.45
CA PRO A 285 -5.07 0.20 5.89
C PRO A 285 -6.49 -0.24 6.19
N LEU A 286 -6.63 -1.13 7.16
CA LEU A 286 -7.90 -1.72 7.54
C LEU A 286 -8.21 -1.56 9.03
N ALA A 287 -9.49 -1.43 9.34
CA ALA A 287 -10.02 -1.69 10.67
C ALA A 287 -10.08 -3.21 10.88
N TRP A 288 -9.81 -3.68 12.10
CA TRP A 288 -9.70 -5.11 12.33
C TRP A 288 -11.03 -5.88 12.17
N ASP A 289 -12.14 -5.22 12.46
CA ASP A 289 -13.51 -5.74 12.35
C ASP A 289 -13.99 -5.89 10.90
N GLU A 290 -13.33 -5.23 9.94
CA GLU A 290 -13.69 -5.34 8.53
C GLU A 290 -12.96 -6.47 7.80
N LEU A 291 -11.87 -7.01 8.36
CA LEU A 291 -11.10 -8.08 7.71
C LEU A 291 -11.97 -9.27 7.24
N PRO A 292 -12.96 -9.76 8.03
CA PRO A 292 -13.81 -10.87 7.60
C PRO A 292 -14.71 -10.57 6.40
N SER A 293 -14.97 -9.30 6.06
CA SER A 293 -15.83 -8.93 4.92
C SER A 293 -15.06 -8.82 3.59
N LEU A 294 -13.73 -8.85 3.64
CA LEU A 294 -12.90 -8.75 2.44
C LEU A 294 -12.88 -10.05 1.66
N THR A 295 -12.90 -9.92 0.34
CA THR A 295 -12.85 -11.05 -0.60
C THR A 295 -11.44 -11.56 -0.91
N GLY A 296 -10.40 -10.83 -0.50
CA GLY A 296 -9.01 -11.20 -0.76
C GLY A 296 -8.00 -10.08 -0.55
N PRO A 297 -6.71 -10.36 -0.78
CA PRO A 297 -5.61 -9.42 -0.59
C PRO A 297 -5.59 -8.25 -1.59
N THR A 298 -6.30 -8.39 -2.70
CA THR A 298 -6.46 -7.40 -3.79
C THR A 298 -7.89 -6.86 -3.86
N HIS A 299 -8.66 -6.94 -2.77
CA HIS A 299 -10.02 -6.38 -2.71
C HIS A 299 -10.05 -4.89 -3.08
N TRP A 300 -8.97 -4.16 -2.75
CA TRP A 300 -8.76 -2.78 -3.15
C TRP A 300 -7.75 -2.70 -4.29
N THR A 301 -8.07 -1.90 -5.31
CA THR A 301 -7.27 -1.65 -6.50
C THR A 301 -7.12 -0.14 -6.73
N TRP A 302 -6.36 0.25 -7.75
CA TRP A 302 -6.28 1.64 -8.20
C TRP A 302 -7.65 2.30 -8.44
N ALA A 303 -8.66 1.51 -8.84
CA ALA A 303 -9.96 2.04 -9.26
C ALA A 303 -10.89 2.38 -8.08
N ASN A 304 -10.81 1.64 -6.97
CA ASN A 304 -11.75 1.79 -5.84
C ASN A 304 -11.09 2.19 -4.51
N ALA A 305 -9.75 2.08 -4.37
CA ALA A 305 -9.11 2.32 -3.08
C ALA A 305 -9.31 3.77 -2.59
N ALA A 306 -9.36 4.76 -3.47
CA ALA A 306 -9.57 6.16 -3.09
C ALA A 306 -10.94 6.43 -2.42
N GLU A 307 -11.93 5.56 -2.61
CA GLU A 307 -13.24 5.67 -1.93
C GLU A 307 -13.11 5.56 -0.40
N ARG A 308 -12.01 4.98 0.08
CA ARG A 308 -11.74 4.77 1.51
C ARG A 308 -11.14 5.94 2.26
N LEU A 309 -10.79 7.04 1.57
CA LEU A 309 -10.04 8.15 2.17
C LEU A 309 -10.77 8.86 3.33
N GLN A 310 -12.09 8.69 3.42
CA GLN A 310 -12.95 9.29 4.46
C GLN A 310 -12.63 8.79 5.87
N ALA A 311 -12.12 7.56 6.01
CA ALA A 311 -11.79 6.97 7.30
C ALA A 311 -10.29 6.68 7.40
N ASP A 312 -9.74 6.80 8.60
CA ASP A 312 -8.38 6.38 8.91
C ASP A 312 -8.39 5.32 10.00
N PRO A 313 -8.34 4.03 9.63
CA PRO A 313 -8.34 2.94 10.61
C PRO A 313 -7.15 2.97 11.58
N TRP A 314 -6.09 3.71 11.25
CA TRP A 314 -4.87 3.77 12.06
C TRP A 314 -4.73 5.06 12.87
N ALA A 315 -5.69 5.99 12.81
CA ALA A 315 -5.61 7.27 13.51
C ALA A 315 -5.38 7.15 15.04
N GLY A 316 -5.84 6.06 15.65
CA GLY A 316 -5.65 5.78 17.08
C GLY A 316 -4.34 5.07 17.44
N LEU A 317 -3.59 4.59 16.45
CA LEU A 317 -2.41 3.74 16.67
C LEU A 317 -1.18 4.60 17.01
N LYS A 318 -0.70 4.48 18.24
CA LYS A 318 0.42 5.30 18.76
C LYS A 318 1.71 4.49 18.85
N PRO A 319 2.89 5.14 18.80
CA PRO A 319 4.16 4.48 19.12
C PRO A 319 4.16 3.91 20.54
N GLN A 320 4.57 2.66 20.69
CA GLN A 320 4.54 1.91 21.95
C GLN A 320 5.95 1.61 22.47
N SER A 321 6.09 1.45 23.78
CA SER A 321 7.36 0.99 24.36
C SER A 321 7.51 -0.50 24.12
N LEU A 322 8.63 -0.93 23.52
CA LEU A 322 8.94 -2.35 23.33
C LEU A 322 9.46 -3.02 24.63
N ALA A 323 9.82 -2.23 25.65
CA ALA A 323 10.47 -2.77 26.86
C ALA A 323 9.59 -3.76 27.66
N PRO A 324 8.29 -3.48 27.93
CA PRO A 324 7.42 -4.45 28.60
C PRO A 324 7.21 -5.71 27.77
N ALA A 325 7.05 -5.55 26.45
CA ALA A 325 6.84 -6.65 25.52
C ALA A 325 8.04 -7.60 25.45
N MET A 326 9.27 -7.07 25.39
CA MET A 326 10.48 -7.90 25.43
C MET A 326 10.56 -8.72 26.73
N LYS A 327 10.30 -8.08 27.87
CA LYS A 327 10.30 -8.78 29.16
C LYS A 327 9.24 -9.88 29.22
N ALA A 328 8.05 -9.62 28.68
CA ALA A 328 6.97 -10.60 28.63
C ALA A 328 7.33 -11.77 27.69
N LEU A 329 7.92 -11.48 26.53
CA LEU A 329 8.33 -12.49 25.54
C LEU A 329 9.35 -13.48 26.11
N ASP A 330 10.33 -12.99 26.88
CA ASP A 330 11.33 -13.81 27.57
C ASP A 330 10.72 -14.72 28.66
N GLN A 331 9.51 -14.41 29.12
CA GLN A 331 8.80 -15.15 30.17
C GLN A 331 7.72 -16.08 29.63
N MET A 332 7.44 -16.02 28.32
CA MET A 332 6.51 -16.95 27.69
C MET A 332 7.16 -18.34 27.58
N PRO A 333 6.43 -19.40 27.95
CA PRO A 333 6.96 -20.76 28.06
C PRO A 333 7.33 -21.39 26.72
#